data_AF-A0AAN8IRS3-F1
#
_entry.id   AF-A0AAN8IRS3-F1
#
_cell.length_a   1.000
_cell.length_b   1.000
_cell.length_c   1.000
_cell.angle_alpha   90.00
_cell.angle_beta   90.00
_cell.angle_gamma   90.00
#
_symmetry.space_group_name_H-M   'P 1'
#
loop_
_entity.id
_entity.type
_entity.pdbx_description
1 polymer ?
#
loop_
_entity_poly.entity_id
_entity_poly.type
_entity_poly.pdbx_seq_one_letter_code
_entity_poly.pdbx_strand_id
1 'polypeptide(L)'
;AGQLRFLNLQEYQSKQLLGKHGCTVQQFIVATSKKEADERTKADGLVGDIEYVVKAQVLAGGRGKGRFINGKQGLGGVFVTMNRHEALDAAGEMVGKRLVTKQTHKEGVLVKK
;
A
#
# COMPACT_ATOMS: atom_id res chain seq x y z
N ALA A 1 3.62 -22.11 25.94
CA ALA A 1 2.63 -21.65 24.95
C ALA A 1 3.05 -20.28 24.44
N GLY A 2 3.13 -20.08 23.12
CA GLY A 2 3.54 -18.79 22.53
C GLY A 2 2.48 -17.71 22.73
N GLN A 3 2.91 -16.46 22.88
CA GLN A 3 2.03 -15.30 23.01
C GLN A 3 1.05 -15.22 21.82
N LEU A 4 -0.25 -15.35 22.08
CA LEU A 4 -1.29 -15.07 21.09
C LEU A 4 -1.48 -13.56 21.01
N ARG A 5 -1.26 -12.97 19.84
CA ARG A 5 -1.51 -11.55 19.57
C ARG A 5 -2.76 -11.44 18.70
N PHE A 6 -3.82 -10.89 19.27
CA PHE A 6 -5.11 -10.72 18.58
C PHE A 6 -5.22 -9.41 17.79
N LEU A 7 -4.18 -8.58 17.80
CA LEU A 7 -4.19 -7.27 17.17
C LEU A 7 -3.10 -7.17 16.11
N ASN A 8 -3.52 -6.81 14.90
CA ASN A 8 -2.64 -6.36 13.84
C ASN A 8 -3.19 -5.04 13.31
N LEU A 9 -2.33 -4.02 13.25
CA LEU A 9 -2.61 -2.76 12.59
C LEU A 9 -2.04 -2.79 11.17
N GLN A 10 -2.72 -2.14 10.24
CA GLN A 10 -2.17 -1.88 8.92
C GLN A 10 -0.97 -0.93 9.01
N GLU A 11 -0.14 -0.89 7.97
CA GLU A 11 1.04 0.00 7.92
C GLU A 11 0.62 1.46 8.14
N TYR A 12 -0.44 1.91 7.45
CA TYR A 12 -0.92 3.29 7.60
C TYR A 12 -1.41 3.60 9.02
N GLN A 13 -2.15 2.67 9.66
CA GLN A 13 -2.68 2.87 11.02
C GLN A 13 -1.54 2.97 12.03
N SER A 14 -0.52 2.12 11.87
CA SER A 14 0.67 2.12 12.71
C SER A 14 1.43 3.44 12.57
N LYS A 15 1.60 3.94 11.33
CA LYS A 15 2.26 5.23 11.06
C LYS A 15 1.47 6.43 11.59
N GLN A 16 0.14 6.43 11.46
CA GLN A 16 -0.70 7.48 12.06
C GLN A 16 -0.54 7.52 13.58
N LEU A 17 -0.55 6.35 14.23
CA LEU A 17 -0.36 6.25 15.67
C LEU A 17 1.01 6.79 16.11
N LEU A 18 2.08 6.40 15.40
CA LEU A 18 3.44 6.85 15.68
C LEU A 18 3.59 8.36 15.45
N GLY A 19 3.09 8.88 14.33
CA GLY A 19 3.12 10.31 14.02
C GLY A 19 2.37 11.15 15.04
N LYS A 20 1.22 10.68 15.53
CA LYS A 20 0.45 11.35 16.60
C LYS A 20 1.23 11.51 17.91
N HIS A 21 2.21 10.64 18.16
CA HIS A 21 3.04 10.66 19.37
C HIS A 21 4.45 11.21 19.13
N GLY A 22 4.64 11.98 18.05
CA GLY A 22 5.89 12.71 17.78
C GLY A 22 7.01 11.89 17.15
N CYS A 23 6.76 10.63 16.76
CA CYS A 23 7.73 9.86 16.00
C CYS A 23 7.79 10.35 14.55
N THR A 24 8.99 10.48 13.99
CA THR A 24 9.19 10.78 12.58
C THR A 24 8.68 9.64 11.71
N VAL A 25 7.71 9.93 10.84
CA VAL A 25 7.17 9.00 9.85
C VAL A 25 7.22 9.65 8.47
N GLN A 26 7.28 8.83 7.41
CA GLN A 26 7.14 9.34 6.04
C GLN A 26 5.81 10.07 5.89
N GLN A 27 5.75 11.10 5.05
CA GLN A 27 4.48 11.67 4.61
C GLN A 27 3.77 10.66 3.68
N PHE A 28 2.46 10.50 3.84
CA PHE A 28 1.69 9.57 3.03
C PHE A 28 0.22 9.95 2.99
N ILE A 29 -0.46 9.44 1.97
CA ILE A 29 -1.92 9.42 1.85
C ILE A 29 -2.41 7.98 1.83
N VAL A 30 -3.68 7.79 2.17
CA VAL A 30 -4.39 6.51 2.04
C VAL A 30 -5.51 6.70 1.03
N ALA A 31 -5.63 5.78 0.07
CA ALA A 31 -6.63 5.87 -0.98
C ALA A 31 -7.30 4.51 -1.21
N THR A 32 -8.57 4.52 -1.61
CA THR A 32 -9.33 3.32 -1.98
C THR A 32 -9.70 3.31 -3.46
N SER A 33 -9.11 4.20 -4.26
CA SER A 33 -9.25 4.22 -5.72
C SER A 33 -8.14 5.06 -6.35
N LYS A 34 -7.90 4.89 -7.66
CA LYS A 34 -7.00 5.75 -8.44
C LYS A 34 -7.42 7.24 -8.37
N LYS A 35 -8.73 7.50 -8.44
CA LYS A 35 -9.28 8.87 -8.37
C LYS A 35 -8.98 9.52 -7.02
N GLU A 36 -9.26 8.82 -5.92
CA GLU A 36 -8.97 9.33 -4.59
C GLU A 36 -7.45 9.52 -4.35
N ALA A 37 -6.62 8.64 -4.91
CA ALA A 37 -5.16 8.82 -4.87
C ALA A 37 -4.72 10.10 -5.60
N ASP A 38 -5.30 10.40 -6.76
CA ASP A 38 -5.01 11.62 -7.52
C ASP A 38 -5.44 12.89 -6.76
N GLU A 39 -6.64 12.89 -6.19
CA GLU A 39 -7.19 14.02 -5.44
C GLU A 39 -6.38 14.30 -4.16
N ARG A 40 -6.09 13.26 -3.36
CA ARG A 40 -5.36 13.41 -2.09
C ARG A 40 -3.90 13.77 -2.29
N THR A 41 -3.23 13.21 -3.30
CA THR A 41 -1.83 13.60 -3.59
C THR A 41 -1.73 15.07 -3.97
N LYS A 42 -2.71 15.62 -4.70
CA LYS A 42 -2.79 17.06 -4.99
C LYS A 42 -3.06 17.88 -3.72
N ALA A 43 -4.03 17.46 -2.90
CA ALA A 43 -4.42 18.19 -1.70
C ALA A 43 -3.29 18.29 -0.67
N ASP A 44 -2.50 17.22 -0.50
CA ASP A 44 -1.42 17.14 0.47
C ASP A 44 -0.07 17.66 -0.08
N GLY A 45 -0.05 18.24 -1.29
CA GLY A 45 1.16 18.78 -1.90
C GLY A 45 2.20 17.72 -2.29
N LEU A 46 1.79 16.45 -2.41
CA LEU A 46 2.62 15.33 -2.86
C LEU A 46 2.67 15.28 -4.39
N VAL A 47 3.09 16.39 -4.99
CA VAL A 47 3.21 16.58 -6.44
C VAL A 47 4.58 17.19 -6.77
N GLY A 48 5.08 16.90 -7.98
CA GLY A 48 6.39 17.36 -8.44
C GLY A 48 7.40 16.23 -8.62
N ASP A 49 8.68 16.60 -8.65
CA ASP A 49 9.81 15.70 -8.87
C ASP A 49 10.22 15.02 -7.55
N ILE A 50 9.40 14.05 -7.14
CA ILE A 50 9.58 13.27 -5.91
C ILE A 50 9.43 11.78 -6.22
N GLU A 51 10.07 10.93 -5.42
CA GLU A 51 9.90 9.49 -5.49
C GLU A 51 8.57 9.06 -4.85
N TYR A 52 7.75 8.33 -5.60
CA TYR A 52 6.49 7.77 -5.13
C TYR A 52 6.66 6.29 -4.77
N VAL A 53 6.13 5.90 -3.61
CA VAL A 53 6.07 4.50 -3.17
C VAL A 53 4.63 4.10 -2.90
N VAL A 54 4.09 3.25 -3.77
CA VAL A 54 2.72 2.71 -3.67
C VAL A 54 2.76 1.37 -2.94
N LYS A 55 2.01 1.23 -1.85
CA LYS A 55 2.03 0.05 -0.99
C LYS A 55 0.63 -0.48 -0.71
N ALA A 56 0.36 -1.70 -1.15
CA ALA A 56 -0.88 -2.40 -0.83
C ALA A 56 -1.04 -2.59 0.69
N GLN A 57 -2.18 -2.19 1.23
CA GLN A 57 -2.50 -2.35 2.65
C GLN A 57 -3.15 -3.72 2.89
N VAL A 58 -2.32 -4.70 3.26
CA VAL A 58 -2.73 -6.04 3.67
C VAL A 58 -1.99 -6.47 4.92
N LEU A 59 -2.65 -7.26 5.78
CA LEU A 59 -2.03 -7.88 6.96
C LEU A 59 -1.24 -9.13 6.57
N ALA A 60 -0.24 -8.95 5.71
CA ALA A 60 0.67 -10.00 5.28
C ALA A 60 2.07 -9.42 4.99
N GLY A 61 3.10 -10.19 5.34
CA GLY A 61 4.48 -9.89 4.96
C GLY A 61 4.75 -10.17 3.47
N GLY A 62 5.96 -9.86 2.99
CA GLY A 62 6.39 -10.26 1.64
C GLY A 62 5.73 -9.54 0.46
N ARG A 63 5.03 -8.41 0.73
CA ARG A 63 4.26 -7.64 -0.28
C ARG A 63 5.06 -7.30 -1.54
N GLY A 64 6.30 -6.84 -1.41
CA GLY A 64 7.13 -6.45 -2.56
C GLY A 64 7.44 -7.58 -3.54
N LYS A 65 7.53 -8.83 -3.05
CA LYS A 65 7.70 -10.03 -3.90
C LYS A 65 6.37 -10.73 -4.19
N GLY A 66 5.25 -10.11 -3.83
CA GLY A 66 3.93 -10.64 -4.07
C GLY A 66 3.50 -10.49 -5.52
N ARG A 67 2.41 -11.17 -5.89
CA ARG A 67 1.77 -11.07 -7.20
C ARG A 67 0.27 -10.88 -7.05
N PHE A 68 -0.32 -10.09 -7.93
CA PHE A 68 -1.77 -9.91 -7.96
C PHE A 68 -2.43 -11.00 -8.81
N ILE A 69 -3.52 -11.59 -8.29
CA ILE A 69 -4.37 -12.49 -9.08
C ILE A 69 -5.05 -11.66 -10.17
N ASN A 70 -4.90 -12.07 -11.43
CA ASN A 70 -5.39 -11.36 -12.61
C ASN A 70 -4.91 -9.90 -12.68
N GLY A 71 -3.74 -9.59 -12.09
CA GLY A 71 -3.14 -8.26 -12.14
C GLY A 71 -2.05 -8.13 -13.20
N LYS A 72 -1.60 -6.90 -13.41
CA LYS A 72 -0.45 -6.60 -14.27
C LYS A 72 0.78 -7.42 -13.88
N GLN A 73 1.37 -8.10 -14.86
CA GLN A 73 2.60 -8.88 -14.66
C GLN A 73 3.73 -7.98 -14.17
N GLY A 74 4.52 -8.47 -13.21
CA GLY A 74 5.62 -7.72 -12.60
C GLY A 74 5.22 -6.68 -11.55
N LEU A 75 3.93 -6.41 -11.34
CA LEU A 75 3.48 -5.53 -10.26
C LEU A 75 3.42 -6.28 -8.93
N GLY A 76 4.30 -5.92 -8.00
CA GLY A 76 4.26 -6.38 -6.61
C GLY A 76 3.39 -5.49 -5.72
N GLY A 77 3.16 -5.89 -4.47
CA GLY A 77 2.43 -5.09 -3.48
C GLY A 77 3.21 -3.88 -2.93
N VAL A 78 4.41 -3.64 -3.43
CA VAL A 78 5.22 -2.42 -3.23
C VAL A 78 5.77 -2.02 -4.59
N PHE A 79 5.45 -0.82 -5.04
CA PHE A 79 5.87 -0.27 -6.33
C PHE A 79 6.51 1.10 -6.11
N VAL A 80 7.65 1.35 -6.77
CA VAL A 80 8.44 2.59 -6.64
C VAL A 80 8.61 3.19 -8.02
N THR A 81 8.38 4.50 -8.15
CA THR A 81 8.55 5.24 -9.40
C THR A 81 8.76 6.73 -9.12
N MET A 82 9.46 7.43 -10.01
CA MET A 82 9.50 8.91 -10.02
C MET A 82 8.32 9.50 -10.81
N ASN A 83 7.58 8.66 -11.56
CA ASN A 83 6.47 9.10 -12.38
C ASN A 83 5.14 9.01 -11.62
N ARG A 84 4.56 10.17 -11.31
CA ARG A 84 3.25 10.26 -10.64
C ARG A 84 2.15 9.49 -11.36
N HIS A 85 2.11 9.50 -12.70
CA HIS A 85 1.08 8.78 -13.44
C HIS A 85 1.19 7.26 -13.24
N GLU A 86 2.41 6.73 -13.27
CA GLU A 86 2.67 5.31 -12.99
C GLU A 86 2.29 4.93 -11.55
N ALA A 87 2.51 5.83 -10.59
CA ALA A 87 2.09 5.61 -9.20
C ALA A 87 0.56 5.52 -9.08
N LEU A 88 -0.17 6.40 -9.78
CA LEU A 88 -1.64 6.38 -9.81
C LEU A 88 -2.18 5.13 -10.53
N ASP A 89 -1.56 4.72 -11.63
CA ASP A 89 -1.89 3.49 -12.34
C ASP A 89 -1.66 2.27 -11.43
N ALA A 90 -0.51 2.21 -10.75
CA ALA A 90 -0.23 1.16 -9.79
C ALA A 90 -1.28 1.11 -8.68
N ALA A 91 -1.67 2.25 -8.10
CA ALA A 91 -2.71 2.30 -7.07
C ALA A 91 -4.06 1.74 -7.58
N GLY A 92 -4.47 2.13 -8.79
CA GLY A 92 -5.68 1.58 -9.44
C GLY A 92 -5.57 0.08 -9.74
N GLU A 93 -4.37 -0.38 -10.09
CA GLU A 93 -4.11 -1.79 -10.35
C GLU A 93 -4.07 -2.65 -9.08
N MET A 94 -3.67 -2.09 -7.94
CA MET A 94 -3.61 -2.81 -6.66
C MET A 94 -4.99 -2.94 -6.01
N VAL A 95 -5.75 -1.83 -5.94
CA VAL A 95 -7.04 -1.80 -5.23
C VAL A 95 -8.07 -2.72 -5.89
N GLY A 96 -8.81 -3.47 -5.08
CA GLY A 96 -9.84 -4.40 -5.55
C GLY A 96 -9.28 -5.74 -6.04
N LYS A 97 -7.95 -5.85 -6.21
CA LYS A 97 -7.29 -7.12 -6.55
C LYS A 97 -6.85 -7.89 -5.29
N ARG A 98 -6.57 -9.18 -5.47
CA ARG A 98 -6.06 -10.06 -4.42
C ARG A 98 -4.55 -10.23 -4.55
N LEU A 99 -3.81 -9.86 -3.51
CA LEU A 99 -2.36 -9.99 -3.45
C LEU A 99 -1.98 -11.34 -2.82
N VAL A 100 -1.21 -12.13 -3.57
CA VAL A 100 -0.59 -13.37 -3.10
C VAL A 100 0.86 -13.08 -2.75
N THR A 101 1.27 -13.45 -1.53
CA THR A 101 2.66 -13.41 -1.07
C THR A 101 3.07 -14.79 -0.57
N LYS A 102 4.33 -14.97 -0.16
CA LYS A 102 4.78 -16.23 0.48
C LYS A 102 4.03 -16.53 1.77
N GLN A 103 3.48 -15.51 2.42
CA GLN A 103 2.83 -15.57 3.73
C GLN A 103 1.30 -15.65 3.65
N THR A 104 0.69 -15.50 2.47
CA THR A 104 -0.76 -15.61 2.29
C THR A 104 -1.16 -17.01 1.82
N HIS A 105 -2.45 -17.34 1.94
CA HIS A 105 -3.04 -18.48 1.24
C HIS A 105 -3.00 -18.27 -0.29
N LYS A 106 -3.28 -19.34 -1.05
CA LYS A 106 -3.23 -19.34 -2.52
C LYS A 106 -4.20 -18.35 -3.16
N GLU A 107 -5.31 -18.03 -2.51
CA GLU A 107 -6.31 -17.08 -3.01
C GLU A 107 -5.93 -15.62 -2.70
N GLY A 108 -4.88 -15.38 -1.91
CA GLY A 108 -4.39 -14.05 -1.59
C GLY A 108 -5.35 -13.20 -0.77
N VAL A 109 -4.88 -12.02 -0.38
CA VAL A 109 -5.63 -11.08 0.46
C VAL A 109 -6.14 -9.93 -0.41
N LEU A 110 -7.42 -9.60 -0.27
CA LEU A 110 -8.04 -8.46 -0.97
C LEU A 110 -7.40 -7.15 -0.49
N VAL A 111 -6.88 -6.38 -1.44
CA VAL A 111 -6.37 -5.03 -1.21
C VAL A 111 -7.54 -4.05 -1.27
N LYS A 112 -7.92 -3.49 -0.12
CA LYS A 112 -8.99 -2.49 -0.02
C LYS A 112 -8.47 -1.05 -0.03
N LYS A 113 -7.19 -0.88 0.32
CA LYS A 113 -6.48 0.39 0.45
C LYS A 113 -5.01 0.21 0.07
#